data_AF-A0A1Y3PLL5-F1
#
_entry.id   AF-A0A1Y3PLL5-F1
#
_cell.length_a   1.000
_cell.length_b   1.000
_cell.length_c   1.000
_cell.angle_alpha   90.00
_cell.angle_beta   90.00
_cell.angle_gamma   90.00
#
_symmetry.space_group_name_H-M   'P 1'
#
loop_
_entity.id
_entity.type
_entity.pdbx_description
1 polymer ?
#
loop_
_entity_poly.entity_id
_entity_poly.type
_entity_poly.pdbx_seq_one_letter_code
_entity_poly.pdbx_strand_id
1 'polypeptide(L)'
;MIVANQKPDNVTNARFRKTHEAALSALFTESLKLSRETGLLRVGTVVLDGTKIKAAASLSANRTDDPIEREVQKILQEAEAVDRAEDERYGPLVRGEELPKDLHRRNDRLAGLKAAKVRLEEEAKLPPSTPRRKPT
;
A
#
# COMPACT_ATOMS: atom_id res chain seq x y z
N MET A 1 -11.80 -11.48 0.22
CA MET A 1 -12.71 -10.33 0.01
C MET A 1 -13.36 -10.02 1.35
N ILE A 2 -13.07 -8.87 1.95
CA ILE A 2 -13.83 -8.44 3.12
C ILE A 2 -15.19 -7.99 2.58
N VAL A 3 -16.22 -8.75 2.93
CA VAL A 3 -17.59 -8.57 2.44
C VAL A 3 -18.22 -7.36 3.15
N ALA A 4 -19.19 -6.70 2.53
CA ALA A 4 -19.98 -5.59 3.07
C ALA A 4 -19.32 -4.18 3.14
N ASN A 5 -18.58 -3.77 2.09
CA ASN A 5 -18.03 -2.40 1.92
C ASN A 5 -17.09 -1.94 3.07
N GLN A 6 -16.57 -2.88 3.86
CA GLN A 6 -15.57 -2.60 4.87
C GLN A 6 -14.22 -2.46 4.19
N LYS A 7 -13.57 -1.32 4.40
CA LYS A 7 -12.20 -1.04 3.97
C LYS A 7 -11.36 -0.96 5.24
N PRO A 8 -10.87 -2.09 5.78
CA PRO A 8 -9.93 -2.00 6.90
C PRO A 8 -8.73 -1.17 6.46
N ASP A 9 -8.24 -0.36 7.38
CA ASP A 9 -7.00 0.37 7.15
C ASP A 9 -5.78 -0.56 7.18
N ASN A 10 -4.65 -0.02 6.73
CA ASN A 10 -3.39 -0.78 6.64
C ASN A 10 -2.95 -1.28 8.02
N VAL A 11 -3.18 -0.52 9.09
CA VAL A 11 -2.87 -0.91 10.47
C VAL A 11 -3.69 -2.14 10.89
N THR A 12 -4.97 -2.18 10.54
CA THR A 12 -5.84 -3.34 10.78
C THR A 12 -5.36 -4.57 10.03
N ASN A 13 -4.93 -4.41 8.76
CA ASN A 13 -4.38 -5.50 7.96
C ASN A 13 -3.02 -6.01 8.50
N ALA A 14 -2.13 -5.10 8.90
CA ALA A 14 -0.85 -5.41 9.53
C ALA A 14 -1.03 -6.23 10.82
N ARG A 15 -1.94 -5.79 11.69
CA ARG A 15 -2.29 -6.51 12.93
C ARG A 15 -2.88 -7.88 12.65
N PHE A 16 -3.83 -7.98 11.71
CA PHE A 16 -4.39 -9.26 11.32
C PHE A 16 -3.30 -10.22 10.82
N ARG A 17 -2.41 -9.75 9.93
CA ARG A 17 -1.30 -10.56 9.41
C ARG A 17 -0.40 -11.04 10.55
N LYS A 18 0.02 -10.14 11.44
CA LYS A 18 0.89 -10.45 12.58
C LYS A 18 0.24 -11.46 13.54
N THR A 19 -1.04 -11.29 13.86
CA THR A 19 -1.77 -12.23 14.72
C THR A 19 -1.92 -13.61 14.09
N HIS A 20 -2.05 -13.69 12.77
CA HIS A 20 -2.31 -14.94 12.05
C HIS A 20 -1.14 -15.42 11.19
N GLU A 21 0.09 -14.97 11.48
CA GLU A 21 1.25 -15.19 10.62
C GLU A 21 1.51 -16.68 10.35
N ALA A 22 1.44 -17.53 11.38
CA ALA A 22 1.62 -18.97 11.24
C ALA A 22 0.54 -19.61 10.35
N ALA A 23 -0.72 -19.20 10.52
CA ALA A 23 -1.83 -19.71 9.72
C ALA A 23 -1.75 -19.25 8.27
N LEU A 24 -1.36 -17.98 8.03
CA LEU A 24 -1.13 -17.45 6.70
C LEU A 24 0.03 -18.15 6.00
N SER A 25 1.13 -18.40 6.71
CA SER A 25 2.26 -19.14 6.14
C SER A 25 1.85 -20.54 5.69
N ALA A 26 1.14 -21.29 6.55
CA ALA A 26 0.67 -22.64 6.22
C ALA A 26 -0.29 -22.60 5.03
N LEU A 27 -1.30 -21.72 5.08
CA LEU A 27 -2.31 -21.60 4.04
C LEU A 27 -1.71 -21.24 2.67
N PHE A 28 -0.82 -20.26 2.62
CA PHE A 28 -0.20 -19.86 1.35
C PHE A 28 0.72 -20.94 0.81
N THR A 29 1.46 -21.62 1.68
CA THR A 29 2.30 -22.76 1.29
C THR A 29 1.45 -23.87 0.67
N GLU A 30 0.37 -24.29 1.34
CA GLU A 30 -0.52 -25.33 0.84
C GLU A 30 -1.21 -24.92 -0.47
N SER A 31 -1.67 -23.68 -0.57
CA SER A 31 -2.29 -23.14 -1.78
C SER A 31 -1.32 -23.17 -2.98
N LEU A 32 -0.05 -22.82 -2.76
CA LEU A 32 0.99 -22.87 -3.78
C LEU A 32 1.36 -24.31 -4.17
N LYS A 33 1.47 -25.23 -3.19
CA LYS A 33 1.67 -26.66 -3.45
C LYS A 33 0.51 -27.24 -4.27
N LEU A 34 -0.74 -26.93 -3.92
CA LEU A 34 -1.92 -27.37 -4.69
C LEU A 34 -1.94 -26.79 -6.11
N SER A 35 -1.57 -25.52 -6.26
CA SER A 35 -1.49 -24.87 -7.58
C SER A 35 -0.41 -25.51 -8.46
N ARG A 36 0.68 -25.99 -7.87
CA ARG A 36 1.73 -26.76 -8.55
C ARG A 36 1.19 -28.11 -9.03
N GLU A 37 0.56 -28.88 -8.14
CA GLU A 37 0.05 -30.23 -8.44
C GLU A 37 -1.04 -30.21 -9.52
N THR A 38 -1.90 -29.19 -9.51
CA THR A 38 -2.97 -29.03 -10.50
C THR A 38 -2.49 -28.50 -11.85
N GLY A 39 -1.19 -28.18 -11.99
CA GLY A 39 -0.62 -27.63 -13.23
C GLY A 39 -1.08 -26.19 -13.55
N LEU A 40 -1.74 -25.51 -12.60
CA LEU A 40 -2.16 -24.10 -12.72
C LEU A 40 -0.96 -23.15 -12.85
N LEU A 41 0.20 -23.55 -12.33
CA LEU A 41 1.45 -22.80 -12.40
C LEU A 41 2.20 -22.96 -13.74
N ARG A 42 1.49 -23.17 -14.86
CA ARG A 42 2.12 -23.11 -16.18
C ARG A 42 2.53 -21.66 -16.45
N VAL A 43 3.80 -21.37 -16.16
CA VAL A 43 4.37 -20.01 -16.16
C VAL A 43 4.43 -19.49 -17.60
N GLY A 44 3.35 -18.82 -18.03
CA GLY A 44 3.27 -18.00 -19.23
C GLY A 44 3.48 -16.52 -18.92
N THR A 45 2.87 -15.63 -19.71
CA THR A 45 2.80 -14.20 -19.35
C THR A 45 1.74 -14.02 -18.27
N VAL A 46 2.16 -13.66 -17.05
CA VAL A 46 1.23 -13.26 -15.99
C VAL A 46 1.02 -11.75 -16.11
N VAL A 47 -0.25 -11.34 -16.20
CA VAL A 47 -0.63 -9.92 -16.19
C VAL A 47 -1.14 -9.61 -14.78
N LEU A 48 -0.30 -8.92 -14.00
CA LEU A 48 -0.66 -8.39 -12.70
C LEU A 48 -0.85 -6.87 -12.88
N ASP A 49 -2.06 -6.38 -12.61
CA ASP A 49 -2.45 -4.95 -12.70
C ASP A 49 -1.86 -4.20 -13.92
N GLY A 50 -2.18 -4.67 -15.14
CA GLY A 50 -1.73 -4.07 -16.40
C GLY A 50 -0.25 -4.26 -16.76
N THR A 51 0.56 -4.79 -15.85
CA THR A 51 1.99 -5.03 -16.05
C THR A 51 2.24 -6.46 -16.51
N LYS A 52 2.80 -6.60 -17.72
CA LYS A 52 3.18 -7.91 -18.29
C LYS A 52 4.52 -8.34 -17.70
N ILE A 53 4.51 -9.35 -16.84
CA ILE A 53 5.75 -9.91 -16.30
C ILE A 53 6.08 -11.18 -17.10
N LYS A 54 7.25 -11.18 -17.75
CA LYS A 54 7.81 -12.36 -18.41
C LYS A 54 8.50 -13.20 -17.35
N ALA A 55 7.77 -14.14 -16.75
CA ALA A 55 8.32 -14.99 -15.71
C ALA A 55 9.22 -16.08 -16.33
N ALA A 56 10.43 -16.23 -15.81
CA ALA A 56 11.40 -17.22 -16.28
C ALA A 56 10.89 -18.64 -15.92
N ALA A 57 10.43 -19.37 -16.93
CA ALA A 57 9.80 -20.69 -16.80
C ALA A 57 10.79 -21.86 -16.62
N SER A 58 11.87 -21.72 -15.84
CA SER A 58 12.73 -22.88 -15.57
C SER A 58 12.13 -23.71 -14.44
N LEU A 59 11.37 -24.76 -14.81
CA LEU A 59 10.86 -25.82 -13.93
C LEU A 59 11.92 -26.47 -13.02
N SER A 60 13.21 -26.28 -13.29
CA SER A 60 14.33 -26.84 -12.54
C SER A 60 14.73 -26.08 -11.28
N ALA A 61 14.38 -24.79 -11.15
CA ALA A 61 14.85 -23.95 -10.04
C ALA A 61 14.00 -24.08 -8.75
N ASN A 62 12.74 -24.52 -8.86
CA ASN A 62 11.78 -24.60 -7.75
C ASN A 62 11.49 -26.05 -7.32
N ARG A 63 12.48 -26.95 -7.45
CA ARG A 63 12.26 -28.41 -7.43
C ARG A 63 11.98 -29.05 -6.07
N THR A 64 11.89 -28.29 -4.97
CA THR A 64 11.53 -28.83 -3.65
C THR A 64 10.46 -27.97 -2.98
N ASP A 65 9.76 -28.52 -1.98
CA ASP A 65 8.77 -27.79 -1.17
C ASP A 65 9.40 -26.66 -0.34
N ASP A 66 10.65 -26.88 0.04
CA ASP A 66 11.49 -26.02 0.88
C ASP A 66 11.67 -24.58 0.32
N PRO A 67 11.90 -24.35 -0.99
CA PRO A 67 11.85 -23.02 -1.60
C PRO A 67 10.53 -22.26 -1.44
N ILE A 68 9.38 -22.95 -1.52
CA ILE A 68 8.06 -22.30 -1.39
C ILE A 68 7.88 -21.80 0.04
N GLU A 69 8.17 -22.66 1.01
CA GLU A 69 8.09 -22.33 2.44
C GLU A 69 9.02 -21.17 2.79
N ARG A 70 10.28 -21.20 2.29
CA ARG A 70 11.24 -20.12 2.50
C ARG A 70 10.79 -18.79 1.90
N GLU A 71 10.25 -18.80 0.69
CA GLU A 71 9.81 -17.56 0.04
C GLU A 71 8.59 -16.97 0.75
N VAL A 72 7.63 -17.81 1.16
CA VAL A 72 6.49 -17.36 1.97
C VAL A 72 6.96 -16.74 3.29
N GLN A 73 7.90 -17.39 3.98
CA GLN A 73 8.49 -16.88 5.22
C GLN A 73 9.21 -15.54 5.01
N LYS A 74 10.00 -15.44 3.93
CA LYS A 74 10.70 -14.20 3.57
C LYS A 74 9.72 -13.04 3.33
N ILE A 75 8.64 -13.28 2.58
CA ILE A 75 7.60 -12.26 2.33
C ILE A 75 6.95 -11.80 3.64
N LEU A 76 6.63 -12.73 4.55
CA LEU A 76 6.05 -12.38 5.85
C LEU A 76 7.02 -11.57 6.72
N GLN A 77 8.31 -11.92 6.71
CA GLN A 77 9.35 -11.17 7.43
C GLN A 77 9.58 -9.77 6.86
N GLU A 78 9.59 -9.62 5.54
CA GLU A 78 9.69 -8.32 4.87
C GLU A 78 8.49 -7.43 5.27
N ALA A 79 7.29 -8.01 5.28
CA ALA A 79 6.08 -7.30 5.67
C ALA A 79 6.12 -6.88 7.17
N GLU A 80 6.64 -7.70 8.07
CA GLU A 80 6.84 -7.34 9.48
C GLU A 80 7.91 -6.24 9.66
N ALA A 81 8.96 -6.26 8.84
CA ALA A 81 9.98 -5.23 8.88
C ALA A 81 9.43 -3.87 8.44
N VAL A 82 8.59 -3.83 7.40
CA VAL A 82 7.91 -2.61 6.96
C VAL A 82 6.98 -2.09 8.05
N ASP A 83 6.11 -2.94 8.60
CA ASP A 83 5.15 -2.53 9.64
C ASP A 83 5.87 -1.96 10.86
N ARG A 84 6.98 -2.58 11.30
CA ARG A 84 7.79 -2.06 12.41
C ARG A 84 8.40 -0.69 12.09
N ALA A 85 8.92 -0.50 10.87
CA ALA A 85 9.47 0.78 10.46
C ALA A 85 8.40 1.88 10.39
N GLU A 86 7.18 1.54 9.99
CA GLU A 86 6.03 2.46 9.98
C GLU A 86 5.56 2.78 11.40
N ASP A 87 5.45 1.80 12.28
CA ASP A 87 5.11 1.98 13.70
C ASP A 87 6.15 2.85 14.42
N GLU A 88 7.44 2.69 14.13
CA GLU A 88 8.51 3.54 14.66
C GLU A 88 8.40 4.98 14.17
N ARG A 89 7.99 5.17 12.91
CA ARG A 89 7.92 6.50 12.28
C ARG A 89 6.66 7.28 12.62
N TYR A 90 5.52 6.60 12.71
CA TYR A 90 4.21 7.24 12.83
C TYR A 90 3.53 6.93 14.16
N GLY A 91 3.91 5.84 14.82
CA GLY A 91 3.27 5.33 16.02
C GLY A 91 2.25 4.22 15.69
N PRO A 92 1.92 3.35 16.67
CA PRO A 92 1.22 2.07 16.44
C PRO A 92 -0.25 2.18 16.01
N LEU A 93 -0.77 3.41 15.92
CA LEU A 93 -2.17 3.72 15.60
C LEU A 93 -2.29 4.71 14.44
N VAL A 94 -1.17 5.19 13.89
CA VAL A 94 -1.14 6.34 13.00
C VAL A 94 -0.64 5.91 11.63
N ARG A 95 -1.37 6.32 10.60
CA ARG A 95 -1.15 5.84 9.22
C ARG A 95 -0.02 6.54 8.48
N GLY A 96 0.50 7.65 9.01
CA GLY A 96 1.36 8.58 8.27
C GLY A 96 0.66 9.39 7.17
N GLU A 97 -0.52 8.94 6.69
CA GLU A 97 -1.35 9.61 5.68
C GLU A 97 -2.66 10.20 6.25
N GLU A 98 -2.70 10.50 7.55
CA GLU A 98 -3.87 11.12 8.14
C GLU A 98 -4.10 12.51 7.54
N LEU A 99 -5.36 12.78 7.18
CA LEU A 99 -5.76 14.13 6.82
C LEU A 99 -5.50 15.05 8.03
N PRO A 100 -4.98 16.26 7.84
CA PRO A 100 -4.94 17.27 8.89
C PRO A 100 -6.31 17.40 9.56
N LYS A 101 -6.36 17.60 10.88
CA LYS A 101 -7.62 17.63 11.67
C LYS A 101 -8.67 18.55 11.04
N ASP A 102 -8.23 19.68 10.52
CA ASP A 102 -9.03 20.74 9.90
C ASP A 102 -9.66 20.30 8.56
N LEU A 103 -9.20 19.18 8.01
CA LEU A 103 -9.72 18.56 6.80
C LEU A 103 -10.53 17.28 7.08
N HIS A 104 -10.70 16.85 8.33
CA HIS A 104 -11.47 15.66 8.66
C HIS A 104 -12.97 15.81 8.38
N ARG A 105 -13.59 16.92 8.81
CA ARG A 105 -15.04 17.13 8.66
C ARG A 105 -15.35 17.95 7.42
N ARG A 106 -16.50 17.64 6.81
CA ARG A 106 -16.99 18.38 5.63
C ARG A 106 -17.12 19.87 5.90
N ASN A 107 -17.61 20.25 7.07
CA ASN A 107 -17.81 21.65 7.44
C ASN A 107 -16.48 22.39 7.56
N ASP A 108 -15.47 21.75 8.18
CA ASP A 108 -14.14 22.33 8.36
C ASP A 108 -13.44 22.52 7.00
N ARG A 109 -13.52 21.50 6.12
CA ARG A 109 -13.06 21.63 4.73
C ARG A 109 -13.75 22.76 3.98
N LEU A 110 -15.08 22.86 4.10
CA LEU A 110 -15.85 23.91 3.42
C LEU A 110 -15.48 25.31 3.93
N ALA A 111 -15.27 25.46 5.24
CA ALA A 111 -14.81 26.71 5.83
C ALA A 111 -13.41 27.10 5.30
N GLY A 112 -12.47 26.14 5.26
CA GLY A 112 -11.14 26.35 4.69
C GLY A 112 -11.18 26.76 3.22
N LEU A 113 -12.01 26.10 2.40
CA LEU A 113 -12.20 26.43 0.98
C LEU A 113 -12.80 27.84 0.79
N LYS A 114 -13.77 28.23 1.62
CA LYS A 114 -14.35 29.58 1.58
C LYS A 114 -13.31 30.64 1.93
N ALA A 115 -12.52 30.43 2.99
CA ALA A 115 -11.46 31.34 3.38
C ALA A 115 -10.37 31.46 2.30
N ALA A 116 -9.97 30.33 1.70
CA ALA A 116 -9.04 30.32 0.58
C ALA A 116 -9.58 31.08 -0.64
N LYS A 117 -10.87 30.92 -0.96
CA LYS A 117 -11.53 31.64 -2.04
C LYS A 117 -11.48 33.15 -1.84
N VAL A 118 -11.80 33.64 -0.64
CA VAL A 118 -11.74 35.08 -0.32
C VAL A 118 -10.33 35.63 -0.52
N ARG A 119 -9.29 34.95 -0.02
CA ARG A 119 -7.89 35.37 -0.21
C ARG A 119 -7.50 35.47 -1.67
N LEU A 120 -7.90 34.49 -2.49
CA LEU A 120 -7.63 34.51 -3.93
C LEU A 120 -8.38 35.62 -4.65
N GLU A 121 -9.62 35.93 -4.25
CA GLU A 121 -10.39 37.05 -4.78
C GLU A 121 -9.80 38.41 -4.38
N GLU A 122 -9.21 38.51 -3.18
CA GLU A 122 -8.47 39.71 -2.74
C GLU A 122 -7.16 39.87 -3.51
N GLU A 123 -6.38 38.79 -3.66
CA GLU A 123 -5.14 38.79 -4.45
C GLU A 123 -5.39 39.15 -5.93
N ALA A 124 -6.49 38.68 -6.51
CA ALA A 124 -6.89 39.03 -7.88
C ALA A 124 -7.31 40.51 -8.04
N LYS A 125 -7.66 41.21 -6.96
CA LYS A 125 -7.97 42.65 -6.98
C LYS A 125 -6.74 43.53 -6.81
N LEU A 126 -5.62 42.97 -6.33
CA LEU A 126 -4.34 43.68 -6.31
C LEU A 126 -3.78 43.74 -7.74
N PRO A 127 -3.21 44.88 -8.16
CA PRO A 127 -2.51 44.96 -9.45
C PRO A 127 -1.36 43.94 -9.47
N PRO A 128 -1.03 43.34 -10.63
CA PRO A 128 0.03 42.36 -10.72
C PRO A 128 1.32 42.95 -10.17
N SER A 129 1.92 42.26 -9.18
CA SER A 129 3.22 42.68 -8.66
C SER A 129 4.25 42.63 -9.79
N THR A 130 4.94 43.76 -10.01
CA THR A 130 5.99 43.92 -11.02
C THR A 130 7.02 42.79 -10.87
N PRO A 131 7.44 42.13 -11.97
CA PRO A 131 8.41 41.03 -11.87
C PRO A 131 9.70 41.54 -11.23
N ARG A 132 10.18 40.82 -10.21
CA ARG A 132 11.53 41.03 -9.65
C ARG A 132 12.53 40.96 -10.79
N ARG A 133 13.14 42.10 -11.14
CA ARG A 133 14.31 42.13 -12.03
C ARG A 133 15.39 41.24 -11.43
N LYS A 134 15.85 40.25 -12.20
CA LYS A 134 17.08 39.51 -11.87
C LYS A 134 18.26 40.50 -11.92
N PRO A 135 19.12 40.56 -10.90
CA PRO A 135 20.33 41.37 -10.95
C PRO A 135 21.31 40.75 -11.96
N THR A 136 21.91 41.61 -12.79
CA THR A 136 23.08 41.33 -13.65
C THR A 136 24.33 41.20 -12.81
#